data_AF-A0A5P9D6U1-F1
#
_entry.id   AF-A0A5P9D6U1-F1
#
_cell.length_a   1.000
_cell.length_b   1.000
_cell.length_c   1.000
_cell.angle_alpha   90.00
_cell.angle_beta   90.00
_cell.angle_gamma   90.00
#
_symmetry.space_group_name_H-M   'P 1'
#
loop_
_entity.id
_entity.type
_entity.pdbx_description
1 polymer ?
#
loop_
_entity_poly.entity_id
_entity_poly.type
_entity_poly.pdbx_seq_one_letter_code
_entity_poly.pdbx_strand_id
1 'polypeptide(L)' 'MIALAREYGRYGYRRIAALLRDAVWHVNDKRVERLRQREGLKVPMKQPKRGRIWLNDGSCVRLRPEYPNHDWSYDFVHC' A
#
# COMPACT_ATOMS: atom_id res chain seq x y z
N MET A 1 -1.18 -0.73 -23.43
CA MET A 1 -0.55 -1.68 -22.49
C MET A 1 0.50 -1.02 -21.58
N ILE A 2 1.50 -0.31 -22.12
CA ILE A 2 2.55 0.35 -21.31
C ILE A 2 1.96 1.45 -20.41
N ALA A 3 0.99 2.22 -20.90
CA ALA A 3 0.26 3.22 -20.12
C ALA A 3 -0.41 2.61 -18.87
N LEU A 4 -1.19 1.54 -19.04
CA LEU A 4 -1.82 0.80 -17.94
C LEU A 4 -0.80 0.19 -16.98
N ALA A 5 0.35 -0.29 -17.47
CA ALA A 5 1.39 -0.83 -16.60
C ALA A 5 2.13 0.26 -15.78
N ARG A 6 2.20 1.49 -16.30
CA ARG A 6 2.73 2.66 -15.57
C ARG A 6 1.71 3.19 -14.56
N GLU A 7 0.46 3.32 -14.96
CA GLU A 7 -0.65 3.81 -14.12
C GLU A 7 -0.92 2.83 -12.97
N TYR A 8 -0.92 1.53 -13.27
CA TYR A 8 -1.15 0.45 -12.30
C TYR A 8 0.14 -0.34 -12.02
N GLY A 9 1.22 0.34 -11.62
CA GLY A 9 2.53 -0.30 -11.36
C GLY A 9 2.53 -1.45 -10.35
N ARG A 10 1.51 -1.55 -9.49
CA ARG A 10 1.31 -2.66 -8.53
C ARG A 10 0.54 -3.85 -9.10
N TYR A 11 -0.08 -3.70 -10.26
CA TYR A 11 -0.90 -4.75 -10.84
C TYR A 11 0.02 -5.73 -11.58
N GLY A 12 -0.05 -7.00 -11.18
CA GLY A 12 0.63 -8.08 -11.90
C GLY A 12 0.06 -8.27 -13.31
N TYR A 13 0.78 -9.03 -14.14
CA TYR A 13 0.40 -9.24 -15.55
C TYR A 13 -1.02 -9.83 -15.71
N ARG A 14 -1.47 -10.68 -14.77
CA ARG A 14 -2.84 -11.26 -14.79
C ARG A 14 -3.93 -10.20 -14.65
N ARG A 15 -3.71 -9.20 -13.79
CA ARG A 15 -4.70 -8.14 -13.53
C ARG A 15 -4.75 -7.14 -14.69
N ILE A 16 -3.59 -6.84 -15.28
CA ILE A 16 -3.49 -6.06 -16.52
C ILE A 16 -4.18 -6.81 -17.68
N ALA A 17 -4.02 -8.13 -17.79
CA ALA A 17 -4.68 -8.91 -18.83
C ALA A 17 -6.21 -8.96 -18.66
N ALA A 18 -6.72 -8.97 -17.43
CA ALA A 18 -8.15 -8.84 -17.17
C ALA A 18 -8.69 -7.45 -17.58
N LEU A 19 -7.98 -6.37 -17.23
CA LEU A 19 -8.34 -5.00 -17.65
C LEU A 19 -8.32 -4.83 -19.18
N LEU A 20 -7.36 -5.47 -19.86
CA LEU A 20 -7.30 -5.45 -21.32
C LEU A 20 -8.50 -6.20 -21.93
N ARG A 21 -8.90 -7.35 -21.35
CA ARG A 21 -10.09 -8.09 -21.80
C ARG A 21 -11.38 -7.30 -21.61
N ASP A 22 -11.50 -6.60 -20.49
CA ASP A 22 -12.64 -5.71 -20.19
C ASP A 22 -12.70 -4.53 -21.18
N ALA A 23 -11.54 -3.99 -21.55
CA ALA A 23 -11.40 -2.99 -22.60
C ALA A 23 -11.56 -3.56 -24.04
N VAL A 24 -12.14 -4.77 -24.20
CA VAL A 24 -12.41 -5.45 -25.48
C VAL A 24 -11.15 -5.87 -26.25
N TRP A 25 -9.96 -5.82 -25.63
CA TRP A 25 -8.72 -6.31 -26.23
C TRP A 25 -8.54 -7.81 -25.99
N HIS A 26 -8.55 -8.59 -27.07
CA HIS A 26 -8.29 -10.03 -27.05
C HIS A 26 -6.78 -10.34 -26.97
N VAL A 27 -6.19 -10.16 -25.78
CA VAL A 27 -4.76 -10.41 -25.54
C VAL A 27 -4.56 -11.63 -24.67
N ASN A 28 -3.66 -12.53 -25.07
CA ASN A 28 -3.26 -13.68 -24.26
C ASN A 28 -2.39 -13.23 -23.07
N ASP A 29 -2.65 -13.76 -21.88
CA ASP A 29 -1.88 -13.51 -20.65
C ASP A 29 -0.37 -13.72 -20.85
N LYS A 30 0.05 -14.74 -21.64
CA LYS A 30 1.48 -14.99 -21.93
C LYS A 30 2.12 -13.92 -22.81
N ARG A 31 1.33 -13.26 -23.67
CA ARG A 31 1.80 -12.12 -24.48
C ARG A 31 2.02 -10.91 -23.59
N VAL A 32 1.14 -10.71 -22.62
CA VAL A 32 1.25 -9.65 -21.62
C VAL A 32 2.51 -9.84 -20.77
N GLU A 33 2.76 -11.06 -20.31
CA GLU A 33 3.96 -11.41 -19.54
C GLU A 33 5.25 -11.15 -20.32
N ARG A 34 5.34 -11.63 -21.58
CA ARG A 34 6.51 -11.42 -22.43
C ARG A 34 6.78 -9.96 -22.74
N LEU A 35 5.74 -9.18 -23.04
CA LEU A 35 5.92 -7.75 -23.27
C LEU A 35 6.42 -7.08 -21.99
N ARG A 36 5.84 -7.42 -20.83
CA ARG A 36 6.26 -6.87 -19.53
C ARG A 36 7.70 -7.21 -19.15
N GLN A 37 8.19 -8.40 -19.52
CA GLN A 37 9.59 -8.79 -19.36
C GLN A 37 10.51 -8.01 -20.30
N ARG A 38 10.13 -7.86 -21.57
CA ARG A 38 10.89 -7.05 -22.56
C ARG A 38 11.00 -5.58 -22.15
N GLU A 39 9.93 -5.03 -21.59
CA GLU A 39 9.88 -3.63 -21.12
C GLU A 39 10.59 -3.42 -19.77
N GLY A 40 11.13 -4.48 -19.13
CA GLY A 40 11.88 -4.36 -17.87
C GLY A 40 11.04 -3.81 -16.69
N LEU A 41 9.71 -3.90 -16.76
CA LEU A 41 8.80 -3.35 -15.76
C LEU A 41 8.91 -4.14 -14.44
N LYS A 42 9.84 -3.74 -13.57
CA LYS A 42 9.97 -4.31 -12.22
C LYS A 42 8.78 -3.84 -11.37
N VAL A 43 8.06 -4.78 -10.77
CA VAL A 43 7.02 -4.43 -9.78
C VAL A 43 7.72 -3.72 -8.63
N PRO A 44 7.28 -2.52 -8.22
CA PRO A 44 7.81 -1.86 -7.03
C PRO A 44 7.70 -2.82 -5.85
N MET A 45 8.79 -3.03 -5.12
CA MET A 45 8.73 -3.85 -3.91
C MET A 45 7.70 -3.25 -2.96
N LYS A 46 6.93 -4.12 -2.30
CA LYS A 46 5.96 -3.68 -1.28
C LYS A 46 6.72 -2.86 -0.25
N GLN A 47 6.29 -1.61 -0.03
CA GLN A 47 6.88 -0.80 1.03
C GLN A 47 6.79 -1.59 2.33
N PRO A 48 7.90 -1.71 3.10
CA PRO A 48 7.84 -2.33 4.40
C PRO A 48 6.78 -1.61 5.22
N LYS A 49 6.04 -2.36 6.04
CA LYS A 49 5.12 -1.74 7.00
C LYS A 49 5.94 -0.72 7.78
N ARG A 50 5.55 0.55 7.75
CA ARG A 50 6.14 1.54 8.66
C ARG A 50 6.04 0.93 10.05
N GLY A 51 7.18 0.78 10.73
CA GLY A 51 7.17 0.45 12.15
C GLY A 51 6.33 1.48 12.90
N ARG A 52 5.99 1.23 14.17
CA ARG A 52 5.39 2.28 15.00
C ARG A 52 6.25 3.54 14.85
N ILE A 53 5.62 4.61 14.39
CA ILE A 53 6.19 5.94 14.46
C ILE A 53 6.13 6.28 15.94
N TRP A 54 7.09 5.75 16.71
CA TRP A 54 7.50 6.43 17.90
C TRP A 54 8.06 7.75 17.39
N LEU A 55 7.50 8.86 17.86
CA LEU A 55 8.28 10.08 17.88
C LEU A 55 9.63 9.69 18.51
N ASN A 56 10.73 10.13 17.90
CA ASN A 56 12.09 9.75 18.34
C ASN A 56 12.40 10.28 19.77
N ASP A 57 11.42 10.92 20.42
CA ASP A 57 11.39 11.37 21.81
C ASP A 57 10.82 10.32 22.79
N GLY A 58 10.37 9.15 22.30
CA GLY A 58 9.89 8.07 23.15
C GLY A 58 8.56 8.33 23.86
N SER A 59 7.75 9.29 23.42
CA SER A 59 6.48 9.68 24.04
C SER A 59 5.33 8.68 23.81
N CYS A 60 5.52 7.44 24.25
CA CYS A 60 4.46 6.72 24.96
C CYS A 60 5.02 6.40 26.36
N VAL A 61 5.61 7.41 26.99
CA VAL A 61 5.84 7.38 28.42
C VAL A 61 4.44 7.40 29.02
N ARG A 62 4.00 6.27 29.58
CA ARG A 62 2.92 6.30 30.56
C ARG A 62 3.44 7.17 31.70
N LEU A 63 3.14 8.47 31.64
CA LEU A 63 3.38 9.37 32.75
C LEU A 63 2.66 8.76 33.93
N ARG A 64 3.42 8.46 35.00
CA ARG A 64 2.81 7.95 36.22
C ARG A 64 2.21 9.14 36.95
N PRO A 65 0.95 9.07 37.39
CA PRO A 65 0.41 10.11 38.22
C PRO A 65 1.19 10.23 39.52
N GLU A 66 1.69 11.42 39.85
CA GLU A 66 2.47 11.65 41.07
C GLU A 66 1.56 11.90 42.29
N TYR A 67 0.33 12.37 42.06
CA TYR A 67 -0.62 12.72 43.12
C TYR A 67 -2.09 12.51 42.68
N PRO A 68 -3.06 12.48 43.62
CA PRO A 68 -4.48 12.33 43.27
C PRO A 68 -4.96 13.43 42.31
N ASN A 69 -5.71 13.07 41.27
CA ASN A 69 -6.19 13.95 40.19
C ASN A 69 -5.10 14.53 39.25
N HIS A 70 -3.90 13.94 39.21
CA HIS A 70 -2.81 14.42 38.35
C HIS A 70 -3.09 14.27 36.85
N ASP A 71 -3.66 13.15 36.42
CA ASP A 71 -3.87 12.84 35.00
C ASP A 71 -5.34 12.49 34.73
N TRP A 72 -5.91 13.09 33.68
CA TRP A 72 -7.30 12.85 33.24
C TRP A 72 -7.31 12.47 31.76
N SER A 73 -7.98 11.37 31.43
CA SER A 73 -8.27 10.97 30.05
C SER A 73 -9.74 11.22 29.75
N TYR A 74 -10.03 11.79 28.58
CA TYR A 74 -11.38 12.04 28.11
C TYR A 74 -11.53 11.49 26.69
N ASP A 75 -12.43 10.53 26.52
CA ASP A 75 -12.70 9.89 25.23
C ASP A 75 -14.15 10.13 24.82
N PHE A 76 -14.36 10.50 23.56
CA PHE A 76 -15.69 10.66 22.99
C PHE A 76 -16.16 9.35 22.35
N VAL A 77 -17.39 8.95 22.65
CA VAL A 77 -18.06 7.84 21.96
C VAL A 77 -19.03 8.45 20.96
N HIS A 78 -18.83 8.15 19.67
CA HIS A 78 -19.80 8.46 18.62
C HIS A 78 -20.67 7.22 18.35
N CYS A 79 -21.98 7.45 18.22
CA CYS A 79 -22.96 6.46 17.76
C CYS A 79 -23.14 6.55 16.24
#